data_AF-A0A803T5N8-F1
#
_entry.id   AF-A0A803T5N8-F1
#
_cell.length_a   1.000
_cell.length_b   1.000
_cell.length_c   1.000
_cell.angle_alpha   90.00
_cell.angle_beta   90.00
_cell.angle_gamma   90.00
#
_symmetry.space_group_name_H-M   'P 1'
#
loop_
_entity.id
_entity.type
_entity.pdbx_description
1 polymer ?
#
loop_
_entity_poly.entity_id
_entity_poly.type
_entity_poly.pdbx_seq_one_letter_code
_entity_poly.pdbx_strand_id
1 'polypeptide(L)'
;MKLSYLLISLFTAPLCVHSSVQLVESGPNIRQPGQSLRLTCTVTGDSVENNYWEWVRQPLGKGLEWLGEIDWSGSEWRTYYAPSVQSRSTLSADSSKNEHYLELGSLTAADSATYYCARQTQ
;
A
#
# COMPACT_ATOMS: atom_id res chain seq x y z
N MET A 1 48.09 -43.44 -8.73
CA MET A 1 47.36 -43.26 -7.46
C MET A 1 46.98 -41.78 -7.38
N LYS A 2 45.85 -41.37 -7.98
CA LYS A 2 44.55 -41.11 -7.32
C LYS A 2 44.65 -40.22 -6.07
N LEU A 3 44.20 -38.96 -6.22
CA LEU A 3 43.26 -38.18 -5.38
C LEU A 3 43.41 -36.69 -5.79
N SER A 4 42.68 -36.16 -6.77
CA SER A 4 41.32 -35.59 -6.66
C SER A 4 41.10 -34.75 -5.42
N TYR A 5 41.19 -33.41 -5.53
CA TYR A 5 40.32 -32.48 -4.81
C TYR A 5 40.04 -31.25 -5.68
N LEU A 6 38.84 -31.24 -6.26
CA LEU A 6 38.20 -30.10 -6.91
C LEU A 6 37.79 -29.12 -5.79
N LEU A 7 38.48 -27.99 -5.64
CA LEU A 7 38.07 -26.93 -4.73
C LEU A 7 37.10 -25.99 -5.47
N ILE A 8 35.81 -26.32 -5.43
CA ILE A 8 34.76 -25.38 -5.83
C ILE A 8 34.62 -24.39 -4.66
N SER A 9 35.14 -23.17 -4.81
CA SER A 9 34.83 -22.08 -3.89
C SER A 9 33.40 -21.59 -4.16
N LEU A 10 32.44 -22.05 -3.37
CA LEU A 10 31.15 -21.38 -3.22
C LEU A 10 31.39 -20.09 -2.43
N PHE A 11 31.76 -19.01 -3.12
CA PHE A 11 31.49 -17.68 -2.59
C PHE A 11 29.98 -17.46 -2.70
N THR A 12 29.23 -17.99 -1.74
CA THR A 12 27.92 -17.43 -1.41
C THR A 12 28.20 -16.04 -0.86
N ALA A 13 28.25 -15.05 -1.75
CA ALA A 13 28.11 -13.68 -1.30
C ALA A 13 26.79 -13.63 -0.52
N PRO A 14 26.77 -13.27 0.77
CA PRO A 14 25.53 -12.88 1.38
C PRO A 14 25.07 -11.70 0.54
N LEU A 15 24.01 -11.91 -0.25
CA LEU A 15 23.31 -10.79 -0.86
C LEU A 15 23.02 -9.87 0.31
N CYS A 16 23.64 -8.69 0.34
CA CYS A 16 23.21 -7.62 1.21
C CYS A 16 21.74 -7.38 0.82
N VAL A 17 20.83 -8.03 1.54
CA VAL A 17 19.41 -7.77 1.43
C VAL A 17 19.25 -6.40 2.08
N HIS A 18 19.42 -5.35 1.28
CA HIS A 18 18.78 -4.09 1.59
C HIS A 18 17.30 -4.42 1.76
N SER A 19 16.77 -4.23 2.96
CA SER A 19 15.33 -4.36 3.19
C SER A 19 14.62 -3.35 2.28
N SER A 20 14.05 -3.83 1.17
CA SER A 20 13.25 -3.02 0.26
C SER A 20 11.83 -2.95 0.79
N VAL A 21 11.25 -1.75 0.81
CA VAL A 21 9.84 -1.59 1.16
C VAL A 21 8.98 -2.17 0.04
N GLN A 22 8.03 -3.02 0.40
CA GLN A 22 7.03 -3.58 -0.51
C GLN A 22 5.63 -3.31 0.01
N LEU A 23 4.75 -2.90 -0.91
CA LEU A 23 3.35 -2.61 -0.70
C LEU A 23 2.51 -3.60 -1.50
N VAL A 24 1.47 -4.15 -0.87
CA VAL A 24 0.56 -5.10 -1.50
C VAL A 24 -0.89 -4.70 -1.26
N GLU A 25 -1.56 -4.26 -2.32
CA GLU A 25 -2.98 -3.97 -2.30
C GLU A 25 -3.82 -5.26 -2.34
N SER A 26 -4.86 -5.30 -1.53
CA SER A 26 -5.87 -6.34 -1.57
C SER A 26 -7.25 -5.78 -1.31
N GLY A 27 -8.25 -6.49 -1.81
CA GLY A 27 -9.63 -6.08 -1.68
C GLY A 27 -10.50 -6.74 -2.74
N PRO A 28 -11.81 -6.52 -2.66
CA PRO A 28 -12.72 -7.10 -3.62
C PRO A 28 -12.71 -6.34 -4.94
N ASN A 29 -12.51 -7.07 -6.03
CA ASN A 29 -12.37 -6.49 -7.36
C ASN A 29 -13.69 -5.96 -7.97
N ILE A 30 -14.85 -6.37 -7.45
CA ILE A 30 -16.17 -6.01 -7.98
C ILE A 30 -17.14 -5.69 -6.84
N ARG A 31 -17.86 -4.57 -6.96
CA ARG A 31 -18.91 -4.12 -6.05
C ARG A 31 -20.08 -3.54 -6.83
N GLN A 32 -21.28 -3.66 -6.27
CA GLN A 32 -22.46 -3.03 -6.85
C GLN A 32 -22.48 -1.53 -6.50
N PRO A 33 -23.09 -0.68 -7.36
CA PRO A 33 -23.34 0.71 -7.02
C PRO A 33 -24.08 0.86 -5.68
N GLY A 34 -23.74 1.89 -4.91
CA GLY A 34 -24.32 2.16 -3.59
C GLY A 34 -23.75 1.33 -2.44
N GLN A 35 -23.00 0.26 -2.72
CA GLN A 35 -22.29 -0.50 -1.68
C GLN A 35 -21.03 0.22 -1.22
N SER A 36 -20.44 -0.28 -0.13
CA SER A 36 -19.11 0.13 0.33
C SER A 36 -18.03 -0.86 -0.11
N LEU A 37 -16.82 -0.34 -0.31
CA LEU A 37 -15.59 -1.08 -0.60
C LEU A 37 -14.57 -0.77 0.49
N ARG A 38 -13.85 -1.80 0.96
CA ARG A 38 -12.63 -1.65 1.76
C ARG A 38 -11.46 -2.21 0.97
N LEU A 39 -10.45 -1.38 0.78
CA LEU A 39 -9.15 -1.76 0.25
C LEU A 39 -8.15 -1.79 1.39
N THR A 40 -7.20 -2.71 1.30
CA THR A 40 -6.13 -2.92 2.28
C THR A 40 -4.80 -2.81 1.57
N CYS A 41 -3.83 -2.15 2.18
CA CYS A 41 -2.45 -2.15 1.76
C CYS A 41 -1.56 -2.69 2.88
N THR A 42 -0.93 -3.83 2.62
CA THR A 42 0.02 -4.46 3.55
C THR A 42 1.42 -3.95 3.28
N VAL A 43 2.09 -3.47 4.34
CA VAL A 43 3.46 -2.96 4.28
C VAL A 43 4.44 -4.04 4.73
N THR A 44 5.52 -4.22 3.99
CA THR A 44 6.63 -5.12 4.36
C THR A 44 7.95 -4.41 4.17
N GLY A 45 8.91 -4.67 5.06
CA GLY A 45 10.22 -4.01 5.05
C GLY A 45 10.24 -2.58 5.62
N ASP A 46 9.10 -2.08 6.14
CA ASP A 46 8.92 -0.80 6.82
C ASP A 46 7.78 -0.91 7.86
N SER A 47 7.53 0.14 8.65
CA SER A 47 6.38 0.25 9.55
C SER A 47 5.37 1.29 9.05
N VAL A 48 4.08 0.98 9.16
CA VAL A 48 3.00 1.93 8.87
C VAL A 48 3.07 3.19 9.75
N GLU A 49 3.70 3.12 10.91
CA GLU A 49 3.83 4.25 11.85
C GLU A 49 4.98 5.22 11.51
N ASN A 50 5.84 4.90 10.54
CA ASN A 50 7.08 5.66 10.27
C ASN A 50 7.03 6.53 9.00
N ASN A 51 5.94 6.48 8.23
CA ASN A 51 5.85 7.14 6.93
C ASN A 51 4.45 7.69 6.68
N TYR A 52 4.34 8.46 5.59
CA TYR A 52 3.09 8.94 5.03
C TYR A 52 2.66 7.99 3.92
N TRP A 53 1.42 7.51 4.01
CA TRP A 53 0.86 6.54 3.07
C TRP A 53 -0.28 7.17 2.30
N GLU A 54 -0.14 7.16 0.98
CA GLU A 54 -1.12 7.74 0.08
C GLU A 54 -1.98 6.66 -0.56
N TRP A 55 -3.26 6.97 -0.75
CA TRP A 55 -4.13 6.24 -1.65
C TRP A 55 -4.34 7.05 -2.94
N VAL A 56 -4.13 6.38 -4.06
CA VAL A 56 -4.27 6.95 -5.40
C VAL A 56 -5.14 6.01 -6.23
N ARG A 57 -5.93 6.55 -7.15
CA ARG A 57 -6.64 5.74 -8.15
C ARG A 57 -6.35 6.20 -9.56
N GLN A 58 -6.50 5.30 -10.50
CA GLN A 58 -6.43 5.57 -11.92
C GLN A 58 -7.71 5.09 -12.62
N PRO A 59 -8.66 6.00 -12.91
CA PRO A 59 -9.80 5.66 -13.74
C PRO A 59 -9.36 5.30 -15.17
N LEU A 60 -10.13 4.45 -15.84
CA LEU A 60 -9.84 4.05 -17.22
C LEU A 60 -9.76 5.28 -18.15
N GLY A 61 -8.66 5.39 -18.89
CA GLY A 61 -8.42 6.50 -19.82
C GLY A 61 -8.10 7.85 -19.15
N LYS A 62 -7.86 7.88 -17.83
CA LYS A 62 -7.50 9.09 -17.08
C LYS A 62 -6.13 8.97 -16.40
N GLY A 63 -5.64 10.11 -15.93
CA GLY A 63 -4.45 10.18 -15.08
C GLY A 63 -4.69 9.67 -13.66
N LEU A 64 -3.65 9.71 -12.84
CA LEU A 64 -3.74 9.41 -11.41
C LEU A 64 -4.52 10.50 -10.67
N GLU A 65 -5.40 10.07 -9.78
CA GLU A 65 -6.18 10.91 -8.87
C GLU A 65 -5.81 10.55 -7.43
N TRP A 66 -5.25 11.50 -6.69
CA TRP A 66 -4.99 11.34 -5.25
C TRP A 66 -6.31 11.33 -4.48
N LEU A 67 -6.44 10.42 -3.51
CA LEU A 67 -7.66 10.23 -2.71
C LEU A 67 -7.48 10.68 -1.27
N GLY A 68 -6.28 10.49 -0.74
CA GLY A 68 -5.97 10.87 0.62
C GLY A 68 -4.64 10.30 1.10
N GLU A 69 -4.25 10.73 2.29
CA GLU A 69 -3.02 10.34 2.97
C GLU A 69 -3.32 10.02 4.43
N ILE A 70 -2.60 9.06 4.98
CA ILE A 70 -2.61 8.72 6.39
C ILE A 70 -1.18 8.62 6.93
N ASP A 71 -0.93 9.26 8.07
CA ASP A 71 0.35 9.23 8.77
C ASP A 71 0.15 9.10 10.28
N TRP A 72 1.16 8.55 10.94
CA TRP A 72 1.20 8.47 12.40
C TRP A 72 2.03 9.63 12.95
N SER A 73 1.40 10.50 13.73
CA SER A 73 2.08 11.63 14.33
C SER A 73 1.77 11.74 15.81
N GLY A 74 2.81 11.61 16.65
CA GLY A 74 2.72 11.98 18.07
C GLY A 74 1.73 11.15 18.88
N SER A 75 1.44 9.91 18.47
CA SER A 75 0.49 8.95 19.07
C SER A 75 -0.94 8.97 18.53
N GLU A 76 -1.19 9.66 17.42
CA GLU A 76 -2.48 9.66 16.72
C GLU A 76 -2.32 9.48 15.20
N TRP A 77 -3.33 8.88 14.57
CA TRP A 77 -3.42 8.82 13.11
C TRP A 77 -4.01 10.12 12.58
N ARG A 78 -3.30 10.76 11.67
CA ARG A 78 -3.78 11.92 10.92
C ARG A 78 -4.22 11.46 9.54
N THR A 79 -5.27 12.08 9.03
CA THR A 79 -5.82 11.75 7.72
C THR A 79 -6.13 13.01 6.94
N TYR A 80 -5.75 12.99 5.67
CA TYR A 80 -6.01 14.03 4.70
C TYR A 80 -6.78 13.41 3.54
N TYR A 81 -7.75 14.15 2.98
CA TYR A 81 -8.64 13.62 1.95
C TYR A 81 -8.72 14.58 0.77
N ALA A 82 -8.86 14.02 -0.42
CA ALA A 82 -9.26 14.81 -1.57
C ALA A 82 -10.72 15.29 -1.39
N PRO A 83 -11.03 16.56 -1.70
CA PRO A 83 -12.39 17.10 -1.56
C PRO A 83 -13.47 16.29 -2.29
N SER A 84 -13.11 15.59 -3.37
CA SER A 84 -14.01 14.78 -4.19
C SER A 84 -14.51 13.50 -3.51
N VAL A 85 -13.81 13.01 -2.48
CA VAL A 85 -14.15 11.74 -1.80
C VAL A 85 -14.37 11.90 -0.30
N GLN A 86 -13.96 13.02 0.30
CA GLN A 86 -13.96 13.27 1.74
C GLN A 86 -15.27 12.90 2.47
N SER A 87 -16.44 13.18 1.87
CA SER A 87 -17.74 12.92 2.51
C SER A 87 -18.12 11.43 2.61
N ARG A 88 -17.40 10.56 1.90
CA ARG A 88 -17.74 9.14 1.72
C ARG A 88 -16.54 8.21 1.83
N SER A 89 -15.37 8.73 2.20
CA SER A 89 -14.14 7.94 2.37
C SER A 89 -13.68 7.94 3.81
N THR A 90 -13.16 6.81 4.28
CA THR A 90 -12.49 6.68 5.58
C THR A 90 -11.11 6.07 5.36
N LEU A 91 -10.08 6.74 5.85
CA LEU A 91 -8.73 6.20 5.95
C LEU A 91 -8.47 5.70 7.38
N SER A 92 -7.82 4.55 7.50
CA SER A 92 -7.45 3.99 8.81
C SER A 92 -6.22 3.10 8.69
N ALA A 93 -5.60 2.75 9.81
CA ALA A 93 -4.45 1.84 9.87
C ALA A 93 -4.49 0.92 11.10
N ASP A 94 -3.82 -0.23 10.97
CA ASP A 94 -3.64 -1.24 12.02
C ASP A 94 -2.16 -1.60 12.09
N SER A 95 -1.46 -1.01 13.06
CA SER A 95 -0.02 -1.23 13.23
C SER A 95 0.32 -2.64 13.71
N SER A 96 -0.63 -3.36 14.32
CA SER A 96 -0.42 -4.77 14.70
C SER A 96 -0.31 -5.70 13.49
N LYS A 97 -0.90 -5.30 12.35
CA LYS A 97 -0.84 -6.01 11.08
C LYS A 97 0.08 -5.36 10.05
N ASN A 98 0.59 -4.18 10.36
CA ASN A 98 1.35 -3.35 9.44
C ASN A 98 0.56 -3.03 8.16
N GLU A 99 -0.72 -2.66 8.33
CA GLU A 99 -1.66 -2.41 7.25
C GLU A 99 -2.30 -1.03 7.36
N HIS A 100 -2.63 -0.43 6.22
CA HIS A 100 -3.52 0.72 6.14
C HIS A 100 -4.63 0.47 5.12
N TYR A 101 -5.74 1.19 5.28
CA TYR A 101 -7.00 0.90 4.62
C TYR A 101 -7.64 2.15 4.04
N LEU A 102 -8.30 1.97 2.89
CA LEU A 102 -9.23 2.92 2.31
C LEU A 102 -10.61 2.28 2.26
N GLU A 103 -11.56 2.86 2.97
CA GLU A 103 -12.98 2.53 2.84
C GLU A 103 -13.69 3.60 2.03
N LEU A 104 -14.40 3.19 0.98
CA LEU A 104 -15.23 4.06 0.14
C LEU A 104 -16.68 3.61 0.25
N GLY A 105 -17.55 4.50 0.72
CA GLY A 105 -18.99 4.31 0.76
C GLY A 105 -19.70 4.83 -0.49
N SER A 106 -20.94 4.37 -0.67
CA SER A 106 -21.86 4.86 -1.71
C SER A 106 -21.22 4.87 -3.11
N LEU A 107 -20.64 3.73 -3.51
CA LEU A 107 -19.88 3.63 -4.76
C LEU A 107 -20.71 4.02 -5.98
N THR A 108 -20.07 4.72 -6.90
CA THR A 108 -20.64 5.13 -8.18
C THR A 108 -19.80 4.58 -9.33
N ALA A 109 -20.30 4.70 -10.57
CA ALA A 109 -19.53 4.33 -11.76
C ALA A 109 -18.20 5.10 -11.87
N ALA A 110 -18.11 6.31 -11.30
CA ALA A 110 -16.88 7.10 -11.27
C ALA A 110 -15.78 6.51 -10.38
N ASP A 111 -16.11 5.51 -9.55
CA ASP A 111 -15.16 4.82 -8.67
C ASP A 111 -14.57 3.56 -9.32
N SER A 112 -14.96 3.24 -10.55
CA SER A 112 -14.32 2.18 -11.33
C SER A 112 -12.94 2.63 -11.79
N ALA A 113 -11.92 2.14 -11.10
CA ALA A 113 -10.52 2.51 -11.28
C ALA A 113 -9.61 1.40 -10.76
N THR A 114 -8.34 1.43 -11.16
CA THR A 114 -7.29 0.72 -10.43
C THR A 114 -6.89 1.57 -9.23
N TYR A 115 -6.72 0.95 -8.08
CA TYR A 115 -6.31 1.62 -6.84
C TYR A 115 -4.89 1.20 -6.47
N TYR A 116 -4.12 2.15 -5.97
CA TYR A 116 -2.74 1.97 -5.55
C TYR A 116 -2.55 2.57 -4.16
N CYS A 117 -1.74 1.93 -3.33
CA CYS A 117 -1.15 2.56 -2.18
C CYS A 117 0.30 2.93 -2.50
N ALA A 118 0.76 4.07 -1.97
CA ALA A 118 2.10 4.56 -2.18
C ALA A 118 2.70 5.09 -0.89
N ARG A 119 4.02 4.99 -0.77
CA ARG A 119 4.78 5.71 0.25
C ARG A 119 5.12 7.08 -0.28
N GLN A 120 4.73 8.15 0.43
CA GLN A 120 5.23 9.48 0.09
C GLN A 120 6.72 9.55 0.43
N THR A 121 7.53 10.03 -0.52
CA THR A 121 8.94 10.36 -0.27
C THR A 121 9.01 11.83 0.12
N GLN A 122 9.47 12.12 1.33
CA GLN A 122 9.83 13.48 1.74
C GLN A 122 11.09 13.98 1.03
#